data_AF-C4FJI2-F1
#
_entry.id   AF-C4FJI2-F1
#
_cell.length_a   1.000
_cell.length_b   1.000
_cell.length_c   1.000
_cell.angle_alpha   90.00
_cell.angle_beta   90.00
_cell.angle_gamma   90.00
#
_symmetry.space_group_name_H-M   'P 1'
#
loop_
_entity.id
_entity.type
_entity.pdbx_description
1 polymer ?
#
loop_
_entity_poly.entity_id
_entity_poly.type
_entity_poly.pdbx_seq_one_letter_code
_entity_poly.pdbx_strand_id
1 'polypeptide(L)'
;MAYTLPRSLYNILEEALGSKEKAEKFAEAFEKAVEEIDKKAEKLIVEKKEILKIELKEELKNELVTRDLFEERFKVINERFNSIDEKFKAIDEKFKVIDERFKVVDERFKRLELKLNILIILVLLALTLFNPAFLSIIEKLLKL
;
A
#
# COMPACT_ATOMS: atom_id res chain seq x y z
N MET A 1 48.08 49.53 13.02
CA MET A 1 47.59 48.23 13.49
C MET A 1 46.08 48.27 13.42
N ALA A 2 45.44 47.29 12.76
CA ALA A 2 43.99 47.23 12.64
C ALA A 2 43.47 46.50 13.88
N TYR A 3 43.08 47.25 14.91
CA TYR A 3 42.46 46.68 16.11
C TYR A 3 41.04 46.21 15.78
N THR A 4 40.66 45.07 16.34
CA THR A 4 39.31 44.50 16.22
C THR A 4 38.35 45.16 17.21
N LEU A 5 38.89 45.78 18.26
CA LEU A 5 38.16 46.63 19.18
C LEU A 5 37.55 47.85 18.47
N PRO A 6 36.24 48.11 18.61
CA PRO A 6 35.61 49.32 18.10
C PRO A 6 36.35 50.56 18.57
N ARG A 7 36.59 51.52 17.66
CA ARG A 7 37.29 52.77 17.96
C ARG A 7 36.71 53.53 19.16
N SER A 8 35.40 53.46 19.35
CA SER A 8 34.72 54.07 20.50
C SER A 8 35.21 53.51 21.84
N LEU A 9 35.41 52.18 21.93
CA LEU A 9 35.90 51.52 23.14
C LEU A 9 37.38 51.80 23.39
N TYR A 10 38.19 51.83 22.33
CA TYR A 10 39.61 52.20 22.47
C TYR A 10 39.78 53.63 22.98
N ASN A 11 39.00 54.59 22.46
CA ASN A 11 39.05 55.98 22.92
C ASN A 11 38.69 56.10 24.41
N ILE A 12 37.68 55.36 24.88
CA ILE A 12 37.31 55.30 26.30
C ILE A 12 38.46 54.73 27.15
N LEU A 13 39.14 53.69 26.66
CA LEU A 13 40.30 53.10 27.34
C LEU A 13 41.48 54.06 27.44
N GLU A 14 41.77 54.79 26.35
CA GLU A 14 42.83 55.81 26.32
C GLU A 14 42.54 56.94 27.31
N GLU A 15 41.28 57.40 27.36
CA GLU A 15 40.82 58.45 28.27
C GLU A 15 40.84 57.98 29.74
N ALA A 16 40.42 56.74 30.03
CA ALA A 16 40.39 56.18 31.38
C ALA A 16 41.78 55.83 31.94
N LEU A 17 42.70 55.36 31.09
CA LEU A 17 44.05 54.94 31.51
C LEU A 17 45.06 56.09 31.47
N GLY A 18 44.69 57.23 30.88
CA GLY A 18 45.51 58.44 30.77
C GLY A 18 46.82 58.24 30.01
N SER A 19 46.98 57.10 29.34
CA SER A 19 48.19 56.69 28.64
C SER A 19 47.84 55.76 27.50
N LYS A 20 48.17 56.19 26.29
CA LYS A 20 48.00 55.42 25.06
C LYS A 20 48.69 54.05 25.13
N GLU A 21 49.88 53.99 25.72
CA GLU A 21 50.64 52.74 25.89
C GLU A 21 49.91 51.73 26.81
N LYS A 22 49.30 52.22 27.90
CA LYS A 22 48.51 51.36 28.81
C LYS A 22 47.23 50.87 28.14
N ALA A 23 46.55 51.74 27.39
CA ALA A 23 45.35 51.39 26.63
C ALA A 23 45.65 50.35 25.54
N GLU A 24 46.79 50.46 24.87
CA GLU A 24 47.25 49.51 23.86
C GLU A 24 47.57 48.14 24.45
N LYS A 25 48.31 48.08 25.56
CA LYS A 25 48.57 46.82 26.29
C LYS A 25 47.30 46.15 26.79
N PHE A 26 46.32 46.95 27.26
CA PHE A 26 45.03 46.43 27.69
C PHE A 26 44.21 45.91 26.51
N ALA A 27 44.17 46.65 25.40
CA ALA A 27 43.48 46.24 24.19
C ALA A 27 44.04 44.91 23.65
N GLU A 28 45.37 44.76 23.64
CA GLU A 28 46.03 43.51 23.22
C GLU A 28 45.68 42.33 24.15
N ALA A 29 45.67 42.55 25.47
CA ALA A 29 45.28 41.53 26.44
C ALA A 29 43.81 41.14 26.30
N PHE A 30 42.93 42.12 26.04
CA PHE A 30 41.51 41.89 25.81
C PHE A 30 41.26 41.16 24.50
N GLU A 31 41.92 41.53 23.40
CA GLU A 31 41.82 40.84 22.12
C GLU A 31 42.26 39.38 22.26
N LYS A 32 43.36 39.10 22.95
CA LYS A 32 43.79 37.73 23.25
C LYS A 32 42.74 36.96 24.05
N ALA A 33 42.12 37.59 25.04
CA ALA A 33 41.07 36.97 25.84
C ALA A 33 39.82 36.64 25.00
N VAL A 34 39.41 37.54 24.12
CA VAL A 34 38.29 37.32 23.19
C VAL A 34 38.62 36.22 22.19
N GLU A 35 39.83 36.19 21.64
CA GLU A 35 40.26 35.15 20.70
C GLU A 35 40.25 33.76 21.33
N GLU A 36 40.68 33.64 22.60
CA GLU A 36 40.59 32.39 23.35
C GLU A 36 39.14 31.98 23.65
N ILE A 37 38.25 32.94 23.92
CA ILE A 37 36.81 32.68 24.09
C ILE A 37 36.21 32.16 22.79
N ASP A 38 36.49 32.81 21.65
CA ASP A 38 35.96 32.43 20.34
C ASP A 38 36.44 31.04 19.93
N LYS A 39 37.74 30.74 20.10
CA LYS A 39 38.28 29.39 19.86
C LYS A 39 37.59 28.32 20.70
N LYS A 40 37.34 28.61 21.98
CA LYS A 40 36.64 27.68 22.89
C LYS A 40 35.17 27.52 22.48
N ALA A 41 34.50 28.59 22.08
CA ALA A 41 33.13 28.55 21.59
C ALA A 41 33.01 27.73 20.31
N GLU A 42 33.88 27.94 19.32
CA GLU A 42 33.95 27.14 18.09
C GLU A 42 34.16 25.67 18.38
N LYS A 43 35.11 25.34 19.27
CA LYS A 43 35.37 23.96 19.69
C LYS A 43 34.13 23.31 20.29
N LEU A 44 33.45 23.99 21.21
CA LEU A 44 32.21 23.50 21.84
C LEU A 44 31.07 23.32 20.84
N ILE A 45 30.94 24.23 19.87
CA ILE A 45 29.93 24.15 18.81
C ILE A 45 30.16 22.92 17.94
N VAL A 46 31.41 22.69 17.51
CA VAL A 46 31.78 21.53 16.69
C VAL A 46 31.53 20.23 17.45
N GLU A 47 31.94 20.15 18.71
CA GLU A 47 31.75 18.96 19.55
C GLU A 47 30.26 18.66 19.76
N LYS A 48 29.46 19.65 20.12
CA LYS A 48 27.99 19.48 20.27
C LYS A 48 27.32 19.07 18.96
N LYS A 49 27.76 19.63 17.83
CA LYS A 49 27.21 19.29 16.52
C LYS A 49 27.46 17.81 16.17
N GLU A 50 28.66 17.30 16.44
CA GLU A 50 28.97 15.88 16.21
C GLU A 50 28.17 14.96 17.14
N ILE A 51 28.03 15.32 18.42
CA ILE A 51 27.21 14.57 19.37
C ILE A 51 25.75 14.51 18.89
N LEU A 52 25.14 15.65 18.57
CA LEU A 52 23.76 15.71 18.08
C LEU A 52 23.57 14.89 16.81
N LYS A 53 24.55 14.90 15.90
CA LYS A 53 24.50 14.10 14.67
C LYS A 53 24.51 12.61 14.97
N ILE A 54 25.29 12.16 15.96
CA ILE A 54 25.33 10.77 16.40
C ILE A 54 24.00 10.39 17.08
N GLU A 55 23.52 11.21 18.01
CA GLU A 55 22.26 10.98 18.72
C GLU A 55 21.08 10.91 17.74
N LEU A 56 20.95 11.87 16.82
CA LEU A 56 19.90 11.86 15.79
C LEU A 56 19.98 10.61 14.91
N LYS A 57 21.19 10.16 14.56
CA LYS A 57 21.37 8.94 13.74
C LYS A 57 20.93 7.70 14.50
N GLU A 58 21.25 7.60 15.80
CA GLU A 58 20.83 6.51 16.67
C GLU A 58 19.32 6.52 16.91
N GLU A 59 18.73 7.68 17.19
CA GLU A 59 17.29 7.84 17.39
C GLU A 59 16.51 7.48 16.12
N LEU A 60 16.92 7.99 14.95
CA LEU A 60 16.35 7.60 13.66
C LEU A 60 16.51 6.11 13.40
N LYS A 61 17.67 5.53 13.74
CA LYS A 61 17.90 4.09 13.58
C LYS A 61 16.98 3.29 14.50
N ASN A 62 16.77 3.70 15.75
CA ASN A 62 15.90 3.05 16.71
C ASN A 62 14.41 3.22 16.36
N GLU A 63 14.02 4.34 15.76
CA GLU A 63 12.70 4.48 15.16
C GLU A 63 12.57 3.58 13.92
N LEU A 64 13.61 3.47 13.10
CA LEU A 64 13.75 2.52 12.00
C LEU A 64 13.91 1.07 12.43
N VAL A 65 14.16 0.74 13.72
CA VAL A 65 14.10 -0.63 14.26
C VAL A 65 12.67 -1.18 14.17
N THR A 66 11.68 -0.32 13.91
CA THR A 66 10.37 -0.77 13.42
C THR A 66 10.43 -1.47 12.04
N ARG A 67 11.54 -1.44 11.28
CA ARG A 67 11.68 -2.23 10.04
C ARG A 67 11.53 -3.72 10.29
N ASP A 68 12.11 -4.26 11.37
CA ASP A 68 12.01 -5.69 11.66
C ASP A 68 10.56 -6.05 12.05
N LEU A 69 9.92 -5.22 12.87
CA LEU A 69 8.49 -5.34 13.20
C LEU A 69 7.60 -5.20 11.96
N PHE A 70 7.97 -4.31 11.04
CA PHE A 70 7.28 -4.10 9.78
C PHE A 70 7.42 -5.31 8.87
N GLU A 71 8.63 -5.88 8.74
CA GLU A 71 8.88 -7.11 7.99
C GLU A 71 8.10 -8.29 8.57
N GLU A 72 8.05 -8.43 9.90
CA GLU A 72 7.24 -9.46 10.58
C GLU A 72 5.74 -9.26 10.28
N ARG A 73 5.22 -8.04 10.41
CA ARG A 73 3.83 -7.72 10.07
C ARG A 73 3.54 -8.01 8.59
N PHE A 74 4.44 -7.68 7.69
CA PHE A 74 4.30 -7.97 6.26
C PHE A 74 4.31 -9.47 5.98
N LYS A 75 5.13 -10.25 6.69
CA LYS A 75 5.14 -11.70 6.58
C LYS A 75 3.78 -12.29 6.98
N VAL A 76 3.21 -11.85 8.09
CA VAL A 76 1.85 -12.26 8.52
C VAL A 76 0.79 -11.88 7.49
N ILE A 77 0.90 -10.69 6.89
CA ILE A 77 0.01 -10.25 5.80
C ILE A 77 0.14 -11.19 4.60
N ASN A 78 1.36 -11.51 4.16
CA ASN A 78 1.61 -12.42 3.04
C ASN A 78 1.03 -13.83 3.30
N GLU A 79 1.20 -14.37 4.51
CA GLU A 79 0.61 -15.66 4.90
C GLU A 79 -0.93 -15.63 4.82
N ARG A 80 -1.56 -14.53 5.24
CA ARG A 80 -3.01 -14.35 5.10
C ARG A 80 -3.45 -14.30 3.64
N PHE A 81 -2.70 -13.61 2.78
CA PHE A 81 -2.99 -13.57 1.34
C PHE A 81 -2.85 -14.96 0.70
N ASN A 82 -1.82 -15.72 1.03
CA ASN A 82 -1.68 -17.10 0.56
C ASN A 82 -2.88 -17.97 0.98
N SER A 83 -3.36 -17.84 2.23
CA SER A 83 -4.55 -18.56 2.69
C SER A 83 -5.82 -18.13 1.96
N ILE A 84 -5.94 -16.86 1.58
CA ILE A 84 -7.04 -16.35 0.76
C ILE A 84 -6.99 -16.98 -0.64
N ASP A 85 -5.83 -17.04 -1.27
CA ASP A 85 -5.65 -17.63 -2.59
C ASP A 85 -6.03 -19.12 -2.61
N GLU A 86 -5.68 -19.88 -1.57
CA GLU A 86 -6.11 -21.27 -1.42
C GLU A 86 -7.63 -21.41 -1.33
N LYS A 87 -8.30 -20.52 -0.59
CA LYS A 87 -9.76 -20.50 -0.50
C LYS A 87 -10.40 -20.18 -1.84
N PHE A 88 -9.84 -19.24 -2.60
CA PHE A 88 -10.33 -18.92 -3.94
C PHE A 88 -10.18 -20.10 -4.90
N LYS A 89 -9.05 -20.82 -4.87
CA LYS A 89 -8.89 -22.06 -5.65
C LYS A 89 -9.96 -23.11 -5.30
N ALA A 90 -10.23 -23.31 -4.02
CA ALA A 90 -11.28 -24.24 -3.58
C ALA A 90 -12.70 -23.78 -4.01
N ILE A 91 -12.94 -22.47 -4.08
CA ILE A 91 -14.20 -21.91 -4.61
C ILE A 91 -14.30 -22.19 -6.11
N ASP A 92 -13.24 -21.97 -6.88
CA ASP A 92 -13.22 -22.24 -8.32
C ASP A 92 -13.51 -23.72 -8.64
N GLU A 93 -12.95 -24.64 -7.85
CA GLU A 93 -13.24 -26.07 -7.98
C GLU A 93 -14.71 -26.39 -7.72
N LYS A 94 -15.33 -25.77 -6.71
CA LYS A 94 -16.76 -25.93 -6.44
C LYS A 94 -17.61 -25.40 -7.59
N PHE A 95 -17.23 -24.27 -8.19
CA PHE A 95 -17.93 -23.72 -9.35
C PHE A 95 -17.85 -24.66 -10.55
N LYS A 96 -16.71 -25.29 -10.83
CA LYS A 96 -16.60 -26.30 -11.89
C LYS A 96 -17.57 -27.47 -11.69
N VAL A 97 -17.69 -27.96 -10.45
CA VAL A 97 -18.65 -29.04 -10.12
C VAL A 97 -20.10 -28.58 -10.30
N ILE A 98 -20.41 -27.32 -9.96
CA ILE A 98 -21.72 -26.72 -10.19
C ILE A 98 -22.02 -26.68 -11.69
N ASP A 99 -21.08 -26.21 -12.52
CA ASP A 99 -21.24 -26.15 -13.97
C ASP A 99 -21.50 -27.53 -14.58
N GLU A 100 -20.79 -28.57 -14.13
CA GLU A 100 -21.04 -29.95 -14.56
C GLU A 100 -22.45 -30.43 -14.19
N ARG A 101 -22.93 -30.11 -12.98
CA ARG A 101 -24.31 -30.44 -12.58
C ARG A 101 -25.34 -29.72 -13.44
N PHE A 102 -25.11 -28.46 -13.79
CA PHE A 102 -26.00 -27.72 -14.70
C PHE A 102 -26.05 -28.35 -16.09
N LYS A 103 -24.92 -28.80 -16.65
CA LYS A 103 -24.91 -29.55 -17.93
C LYS A 103 -25.79 -30.80 -17.89
N VAL A 104 -25.72 -31.56 -16.79
CA VAL A 104 -26.57 -32.76 -16.62
C VAL A 104 -28.05 -32.38 -16.53
N VAL A 105 -28.37 -31.27 -15.86
CA VAL A 105 -29.73 -30.73 -15.79
C VAL A 105 -30.23 -30.35 -17.19
N ASP A 106 -29.43 -29.64 -17.98
CA ASP A 106 -29.76 -29.25 -19.35
C ASP A 106 -30.05 -30.46 -20.24
N GLU A 107 -29.24 -31.53 -20.14
CA GLU A 107 -29.48 -32.78 -20.86
C GLU A 107 -30.80 -33.45 -20.47
N ARG A 108 -31.17 -33.42 -19.18
CA ARG A 108 -32.45 -33.94 -18.71
C ARG A 108 -33.61 -33.12 -19.26
N PHE A 109 -33.49 -31.80 -19.28
CA PHE A 109 -34.50 -30.92 -19.87
C PHE A 109 -34.69 -31.19 -21.37
N LYS A 110 -33.61 -31.31 -22.14
CA LYS A 110 -33.67 -31.68 -23.56
C LYS A 110 -34.39 -33.01 -23.78
N ARG A 111 -34.12 -34.01 -22.92
CA ARG A 111 -34.80 -35.31 -22.99
C ARG A 111 -36.29 -35.20 -22.66
N LEU A 112 -36.66 -34.38 -21.69
CA LEU A 112 -38.06 -34.14 -21.34
C LEU A 112 -38.80 -33.42 -22.47
N GLU A 113 -38.17 -32.43 -23.10
CA GLU A 113 -38.72 -31.71 -24.25
C GLU A 113 -39.02 -32.67 -25.41
N LEU A 114 -38.08 -33.57 -25.75
CA LEU A 114 -38.31 -34.61 -26.76
C LEU A 114 -39.48 -35.54 -26.40
N LYS A 115 -39.55 -36.01 -25.16
CA LYS A 115 -40.66 -36.87 -24.70
C LYS A 115 -42.00 -36.15 -24.79
N LEU A 116 -42.04 -34.87 -24.41
CA LEU A 116 -43.25 -34.05 -24.48
C LEU A 116 -43.69 -33.84 -25.93
N ASN A 117 -42.75 -33.54 -26.84
CA ASN A 117 -43.03 -33.40 -28.27
C ASN A 117 -43.61 -34.68 -28.86
N ILE A 118 -43.03 -35.84 -28.55
CA ILE A 118 -43.55 -37.15 -28.99
C ILE A 118 -44.96 -37.38 -28.43
N LEU A 119 -45.18 -37.10 -27.13
CA LEU A 119 -46.48 -37.27 -26.50
C LEU A 119 -47.55 -36.39 -27.17
N ILE A 120 -47.23 -35.13 -27.45
CA ILE A 120 -48.12 -34.20 -28.16
C ILE A 120 -48.49 -34.77 -29.53
N ILE A 121 -47.51 -35.26 -30.31
CA ILE A 121 -47.76 -35.87 -31.63
C ILE A 121 -48.68 -37.09 -31.51
N LEU A 122 -48.43 -37.99 -30.54
CA LEU A 122 -49.27 -39.17 -30.33
C LEU A 122 -50.71 -38.80 -29.94
N VAL A 123 -50.89 -37.80 -29.08
CA VAL A 123 -52.22 -37.31 -28.70
C VAL A 123 -52.94 -36.70 -29.89
N LEU A 124 -52.26 -35.89 -30.72
CA LEU A 124 -52.84 -35.33 -31.93
C LEU A 124 -53.23 -36.41 -32.94
N LEU A 125 -52.39 -37.42 -33.14
CA LEU A 125 -52.70 -38.56 -34.00
C LEU A 125 -53.92 -39.34 -33.48
N ALA A 126 -53.99 -39.62 -32.18
CA ALA A 126 -55.14 -40.27 -31.58
C ALA A 126 -56.42 -39.45 -31.79
N LEU A 127 -56.42 -38.16 -31.47
CA LEU A 127 -57.57 -37.28 -31.68
C LEU A 127 -58.01 -37.24 -33.15
N THR A 128 -57.05 -37.27 -34.08
CA THR A 128 -57.32 -37.29 -35.53
C THR A 128 -57.95 -38.61 -35.97
N LEU A 129 -57.44 -39.76 -35.49
CA LEU A 129 -57.99 -41.09 -35.80
C LEU A 129 -59.35 -41.35 -35.15
N PHE A 130 -59.62 -40.79 -33.97
CA PHE A 130 -60.93 -40.92 -33.30
C PHE A 130 -61.99 -39.96 -33.86
N ASN A 131 -61.65 -39.11 -34.84
CA ASN A 131 -62.61 -38.24 -35.51
C ASN A 131 -63.35 -39.02 -36.63
N PRO A 132 -64.67 -39.25 -36.51
CA PRO A 132 -65.43 -40.01 -37.50
C PRO A 132 -65.43 -39.36 -38.88
N ALA A 133 -65.37 -38.03 -38.96
CA ALA A 133 -65.27 -37.32 -40.23
C ALA A 133 -63.95 -37.66 -40.96
N PHE A 134 -62.83 -37.74 -40.22
CA PHE A 134 -61.53 -38.09 -40.77
C PHE A 134 -61.45 -39.56 -41.18
N LEU A 135 -61.98 -40.48 -40.36
CA LEU A 135 -62.06 -41.91 -40.70
C LEU A 135 -62.82 -42.12 -42.01
N SER A 136 -63.96 -41.45 -42.20
CA SER A 136 -64.76 -41.56 -43.43
C SER A 136 -64.01 -41.08 -44.68
N ILE A 137 -63.11 -40.10 -44.54
CA ILE A 137 -62.24 -39.61 -45.62
C ILE A 137 -61.16 -40.64 -45.93
N ILE A 138 -60.53 -41.21 -44.90
CA ILE A 138 -59.55 -42.29 -45.04
C ILE A 138 -60.16 -43.51 -45.74
N GLU A 139 -61.33 -43.98 -45.30
CA GLU A 139 -62.03 -45.12 -45.92
C GLU A 139 -62.29 -44.87 -47.41
N LYS A 140 -62.79 -43.67 -47.76
CA LYS A 140 -63.00 -43.26 -49.17
C LYS A 140 -61.70 -43.12 -49.98
N LEU A 141 -60.57 -42.81 -49.35
CA LEU A 141 -59.27 -42.70 -49.99
C LEU A 141 -58.59 -44.06 -50.16
N LEU A 142 -58.75 -44.97 -49.18
CA LEU A 142 -58.16 -46.30 -49.19
C LEU A 142 -58.91 -47.30 -50.07
N LYS A 143 -60.19 -47.05 -50.39
CA LYS A 143 -61.03 -47.89 -51.28
C LYS A 143 -60.69 -49.39 -51.23
N LEU A 144 -61.07 -50.00 -50.12
CA LEU A 144 -61.99 -51.13 -50.16
C LEU A 144 -63.40 -50.57 -50.41
#